data_AF-A0A7C5PJ75-F1
#
_entry.id   AF-A0A7C5PJ75-F1
#
_cell.length_a   1.000
_cell.length_b   1.000
_cell.length_c   1.000
_cell.angle_alpha   90.00
_cell.angle_beta   90.00
_cell.angle_gamma   90.00
#
_symmetry.space_group_name_H-M   'P 1'
#
loop_
_entity.id
_entity.type
_entity.pdbx_description
1 polymer ?
#
loop_
_entity_poly.entity_id
_entity_poly.type
_entity_poly.pdbx_seq_one_letter_code
_entity_poly.pdbx_strand_id
1 'polypeptide(L)'
;MIRSRDILPLLCALLGGLSGCYSGGGQGPTRLLGKGTPQECTAAMDLDAAAQLYRTGSGFVGHAGYQDFTSPAAFEAEETALYQADTLTLSSGLGVHLLFGPNFRDAAKAPGAPKDANKNGTNLDEVYDAWMAKIAKASGATPLKGAWPTLVEYAKGNPAYAREVDLLNRDIDLSSLRWDRAKMDKSLSSLVLGRALYLQVITAEGRLSRLQDQGRRHGLVPAEALRGLISLQAAWDKARFLLERLAYDGRKLGPVDPDTYDPAKGLVYIPDRIRVTEGAPPAPGLPPAIESLEVADDASTLSAQAELLRGALELYWISSPVNPLEAYRALFDGSPFPAADKKNSPNRTAGGLVRFLLADLEAMHYLPKPGTFVDLSLAGKPGRTLTITSAAAVLRALAEFLDVTAGDQKVKKMVQAQGNFLLAHLLDPGTGLAFDGYDLDKGPLGGTNRLVSQLAMLEALLSCYQALEDPVYLARALDLSTRMEKKFWVKDLKLLRTRADSNLIT
;
A
#
# COMPACT_ATOMS: atom_id res chain seq x y z
N MET A 1 8.68 -23.45 -5.13
CA MET A 1 8.28 -23.25 -3.72
C MET A 1 7.16 -22.22 -3.77
N ILE A 2 5.91 -22.67 -3.63
CA ILE A 2 4.71 -21.82 -3.65
C ILE A 2 4.86 -20.86 -2.46
N ARG A 3 4.73 -19.55 -2.69
CA ARG A 3 4.91 -18.57 -1.62
C ARG A 3 3.61 -18.41 -0.85
N SER A 4 3.74 -17.96 0.39
CA SER A 4 2.67 -17.40 1.23
C SER A 4 1.58 -16.60 0.49
N ARG A 5 1.97 -15.85 -0.54
CA ARG A 5 1.14 -14.95 -1.37
C ARG A 5 0.03 -15.69 -2.14
N ASP A 6 0.18 -16.99 -2.31
CA ASP A 6 -0.64 -17.85 -3.16
C ASP A 6 -1.85 -18.49 -2.43
N ILE A 7 -1.91 -18.41 -1.09
CA ILE A 7 -2.93 -19.09 -0.27
C ILE A 7 -4.14 -18.19 0.06
N LEU A 8 -3.94 -16.86 0.16
CA LEU A 8 -5.01 -15.89 0.44
C LEU A 8 -6.03 -15.58 -0.70
N PRO A 9 -5.75 -15.78 -2.01
CA PRO A 9 -6.70 -15.45 -3.08
C PRO A 9 -8.05 -16.21 -2.99
N LEU A 10 -8.06 -17.39 -2.37
CA LEU A 10 -9.26 -18.24 -2.22
C LEU A 10 -10.35 -17.62 -1.33
N LEU A 11 -9.98 -16.77 -0.36
CA LEU A 11 -10.92 -16.09 0.53
C LEU A 11 -11.49 -14.80 -0.07
N CYS A 12 -10.70 -14.19 -0.93
CA CYS A 12 -11.00 -12.98 -1.65
C CYS A 12 -12.11 -13.18 -2.71
N ALA A 13 -12.25 -14.40 -3.25
CA ALA A 13 -13.36 -14.78 -4.14
C ALA A 13 -14.74 -14.72 -3.47
N LEU A 14 -14.81 -14.83 -2.13
CA LEU A 14 -16.06 -14.67 -1.37
C LEU A 14 -16.43 -13.20 -1.08
N LEU A 15 -15.53 -12.25 -1.38
CA LEU A 15 -15.60 -10.85 -0.94
C LEU A 15 -15.71 -9.81 -2.07
N GLY A 16 -15.74 -10.23 -3.34
CA GLY A 16 -15.76 -9.34 -4.52
C GLY A 16 -17.03 -8.49 -4.71
N GLY A 17 -17.87 -8.30 -3.69
CA GLY A 17 -19.17 -7.61 -3.79
C GLY A 17 -19.22 -6.16 -3.30
N LEU A 18 -18.10 -5.54 -2.88
CA LEU A 18 -18.13 -4.25 -2.17
C LEU A 18 -17.43 -3.06 -2.85
N SER A 19 -17.11 -3.13 -4.14
CA SER A 19 -16.64 -1.95 -4.90
C SER A 19 -17.80 -1.10 -5.44
N GLY A 20 -18.64 -0.61 -4.54
CA GLY A 20 -19.77 0.28 -4.84
C GLY A 20 -19.40 1.77 -4.74
N CYS A 21 -18.36 2.23 -5.44
CA CYS A 21 -18.09 3.67 -5.57
C CYS A 21 -17.84 4.14 -7.02
N TYR A 22 -17.93 3.24 -8.02
CA TYR A 22 -17.75 3.62 -9.43
C TYR A 22 -18.74 2.97 -10.41
N SER A 23 -19.79 2.29 -9.95
CA SER A 23 -20.90 1.89 -10.83
C SER A 23 -21.96 2.98 -10.90
N GLY A 24 -21.62 4.08 -11.58
CA GLY A 24 -22.62 4.86 -12.29
C GLY A 24 -23.20 4.00 -13.41
N GLY A 25 -24.10 3.08 -13.08
CA GLY A 25 -24.88 2.34 -14.06
C GLY A 25 -25.77 3.33 -14.81
N GLY A 26 -25.43 3.65 -16.06
CA GLY A 26 -26.27 4.50 -16.89
C GLY A 26 -25.59 5.09 -18.12
N GLN A 27 -25.59 4.31 -19.21
CA GLN A 27 -25.41 4.71 -20.61
C GLN A 27 -24.02 5.24 -21.04
N GLY A 28 -23.69 4.98 -22.31
CA GLY A 28 -22.36 5.14 -22.92
C GLY A 28 -21.74 6.54 -22.91
N PRO A 29 -20.50 6.66 -23.41
CA PRO A 29 -19.60 7.76 -23.11
C PRO A 29 -19.94 9.00 -23.94
N THR A 30 -20.82 9.85 -23.43
CA THR A 30 -20.99 11.20 -23.96
C THR A 30 -21.28 12.16 -22.82
N ARG A 31 -20.26 12.96 -22.45
CA ARG A 31 -20.27 14.06 -21.47
C ARG A 31 -20.65 13.68 -20.02
N LEU A 32 -19.63 13.40 -19.22
CA LEU A 32 -19.72 13.42 -17.76
C LEU A 32 -19.75 14.88 -17.25
N LEU A 33 -20.89 15.54 -17.40
CA LEU A 33 -21.31 16.66 -16.56
C LEU A 33 -22.65 16.29 -15.90
N GLY A 34 -22.68 15.15 -15.22
CA GLY A 34 -23.83 14.74 -14.42
C GLY A 34 -23.88 15.56 -13.12
N LYS A 35 -25.04 16.15 -12.82
CA LYS A 35 -25.34 16.89 -11.57
C LYS A 35 -25.44 15.98 -10.32
N GLY A 36 -24.66 14.91 -10.23
CA GLY A 36 -24.47 14.20 -8.98
C GLY A 36 -23.41 14.94 -8.16
N THR A 37 -23.63 15.16 -6.86
CA THR A 37 -22.54 15.59 -5.97
C THR A 37 -21.46 14.52 -6.01
N PRO A 38 -20.24 14.81 -6.51
CA PRO A 38 -19.16 13.82 -6.50
C PRO A 38 -18.92 13.39 -5.06
N GLN A 39 -19.03 12.10 -4.79
CA GLN A 39 -18.72 11.55 -3.47
C GLN A 39 -17.22 11.74 -3.23
N GLU A 40 -16.82 12.18 -2.02
CA GLU A 40 -15.41 12.33 -1.67
C GLU A 40 -14.68 11.00 -1.80
N CYS A 41 -13.57 10.97 -2.55
CA CYS A 41 -12.71 9.82 -2.68
C CYS A 41 -11.79 9.76 -1.45
N THR A 42 -11.89 8.69 -0.66
CA THR A 42 -10.95 8.44 0.42
C THR A 42 -9.82 7.56 -0.10
N ALA A 43 -8.60 8.11 -0.18
CA ALA A 43 -7.47 7.41 -0.79
C ALA A 43 -7.21 6.06 -0.10
N ALA A 44 -7.38 6.00 1.23
CA ALA A 44 -7.16 4.77 1.99
C ALA A 44 -8.07 3.62 1.52
N MET A 45 -9.37 3.86 1.32
CA MET A 45 -10.31 2.81 0.90
C MET A 45 -10.05 2.38 -0.53
N ASP A 46 -9.83 3.33 -1.44
CA ASP A 46 -9.64 3.01 -2.86
C ASP A 46 -8.31 2.29 -3.12
N LEU A 47 -7.24 2.67 -2.41
CA LEU A 47 -5.96 1.96 -2.49
C LEU A 47 -6.05 0.53 -1.95
N ASP A 48 -6.81 0.32 -0.87
CA ASP A 48 -7.02 -1.01 -0.29
C ASP A 48 -7.90 -1.89 -1.19
N ALA A 49 -8.99 -1.32 -1.71
CA ALA A 49 -9.85 -1.99 -2.67
C ALA A 49 -9.07 -2.39 -3.93
N ALA A 50 -8.27 -1.46 -4.50
CA ALA A 50 -7.41 -1.75 -5.63
C ALA A 50 -6.39 -2.85 -5.31
N ALA A 51 -5.74 -2.79 -4.15
CA ALA A 51 -4.75 -3.80 -3.74
C ALA A 51 -5.38 -5.19 -3.57
N GLN A 52 -6.57 -5.25 -2.97
CA GLN A 52 -7.33 -6.49 -2.80
C GLN A 52 -7.75 -7.05 -4.16
N LEU A 53 -8.45 -6.25 -4.99
CA LEU A 53 -8.87 -6.63 -6.35
C LEU A 53 -7.68 -7.10 -7.21
N TYR A 54 -6.53 -6.43 -7.08
CA TYR A 54 -5.32 -6.83 -7.78
C TYR A 54 -4.88 -8.24 -7.36
N ARG A 55 -4.76 -8.50 -6.05
CA ARG A 55 -4.38 -9.84 -5.54
C ARG A 55 -5.39 -10.92 -5.90
N THR A 56 -6.69 -10.60 -5.88
CA THR A 56 -7.75 -11.56 -6.23
C THR A 56 -7.64 -11.95 -7.71
N GLY A 57 -7.53 -10.95 -8.61
CA GLY A 57 -7.41 -11.16 -10.04
C GLY A 57 -6.10 -11.87 -10.41
N SER A 58 -4.96 -11.37 -9.92
CA SER A 58 -3.64 -11.91 -10.24
C SER A 58 -3.44 -13.32 -9.67
N GLY A 59 -3.95 -13.60 -8.48
CA GLY A 59 -3.89 -14.92 -7.85
C GLY A 59 -4.66 -15.97 -8.64
N PHE A 60 -5.82 -15.62 -9.21
CA PHE A 60 -6.58 -16.52 -10.08
C PHE A 60 -5.86 -16.81 -11.41
N VAL A 61 -5.25 -15.80 -12.03
CA VAL A 61 -4.54 -15.94 -13.31
C VAL A 61 -3.19 -16.67 -13.15
N GLY A 62 -2.56 -16.58 -11.97
CA GLY A 62 -1.28 -17.24 -11.69
C GLY A 62 -1.37 -18.70 -11.23
N HIS A 63 -2.46 -19.10 -10.56
CA HIS A 63 -2.64 -20.46 -10.02
C HIS A 63 -3.31 -21.44 -10.98
N ALA A 64 -4.27 -20.96 -11.75
CA ALA A 64 -4.81 -21.70 -12.87
C ALA A 64 -3.89 -21.41 -14.05
N GLY A 65 -3.11 -22.38 -14.53
CA GLY A 65 -2.49 -22.26 -15.84
C GLY A 65 -3.54 -21.73 -16.83
N TYR A 66 -3.15 -20.81 -17.71
CA TYR A 66 -4.00 -19.95 -18.57
C TYR A 66 -5.17 -20.65 -19.30
N GLN A 67 -5.24 -21.98 -19.27
CA GLN A 67 -6.17 -22.81 -20.03
C GLN A 67 -7.33 -23.38 -19.20
N ASP A 68 -7.26 -23.44 -17.86
CA ASP A 68 -8.30 -24.09 -17.05
C ASP A 68 -8.78 -23.19 -15.90
N PHE A 69 -9.90 -22.49 -16.10
CA PHE A 69 -10.63 -21.65 -15.11
C PHE A 69 -10.27 -20.15 -14.98
N THR A 70 -9.99 -19.44 -16.07
CA THR A 70 -10.03 -17.97 -16.02
C THR A 70 -11.48 -17.47 -16.11
N SER A 71 -12.09 -17.07 -14.98
CA SER A 71 -13.36 -16.34 -15.03
C SER A 71 -13.11 -14.91 -15.56
N PRO A 72 -13.94 -14.38 -16.50
CA PRO A 72 -13.84 -12.99 -16.96
C PRO A 72 -13.80 -11.97 -15.81
N ALA A 73 -14.47 -12.26 -14.70
CA ALA A 73 -14.49 -11.43 -13.51
C ALA A 73 -13.10 -11.23 -12.87
N ALA A 74 -12.19 -12.20 -12.95
CA ALA A 74 -10.84 -12.07 -12.40
C ALA A 74 -10.00 -11.08 -13.23
N PHE A 75 -10.14 -11.11 -14.55
CA PHE A 75 -9.47 -10.15 -15.44
C PHE A 75 -10.05 -8.75 -15.26
N GLU A 76 -11.38 -8.61 -15.21
CA GLU A 76 -12.04 -7.32 -14.98
C GLU A 76 -11.63 -6.70 -13.63
N ALA A 77 -11.46 -7.53 -12.59
CA ALA A 77 -10.97 -7.09 -11.28
C ALA A 77 -9.52 -6.58 -11.34
N GLU A 78 -8.62 -7.31 -12.01
CA GLU A 78 -7.22 -6.90 -12.21
C GLU A 78 -7.15 -5.58 -12.99
N GLU A 79 -7.87 -5.46 -14.11
CA GLU A 79 -7.89 -4.25 -14.93
C GLU A 79 -8.47 -3.05 -14.17
N THR A 80 -9.55 -3.26 -13.41
CA THR A 80 -10.14 -2.22 -12.58
C THR A 80 -9.16 -1.74 -11.51
N ALA A 81 -8.45 -2.67 -10.86
CA ALA A 81 -7.44 -2.34 -9.86
C ALA A 81 -6.28 -1.53 -10.46
N LEU A 82 -5.77 -1.94 -11.63
CA LEU A 82 -4.70 -1.24 -12.34
C LEU A 82 -5.15 0.17 -12.78
N TYR A 83 -6.38 0.31 -13.27
CA TYR A 83 -6.96 1.60 -13.62
C TYR A 83 -7.07 2.54 -12.41
N GLN A 84 -7.53 2.03 -11.26
CA GLN A 84 -7.60 2.80 -10.02
C GLN A 84 -6.20 3.19 -9.52
N ALA A 85 -5.26 2.25 -9.55
CA ALA A 85 -3.87 2.51 -9.18
C ALA A 85 -3.26 3.62 -10.03
N ASP A 86 -3.40 3.55 -11.36
CA ASP A 86 -2.89 4.59 -12.27
C ASP A 86 -3.60 5.92 -12.06
N THR A 87 -4.92 5.90 -11.83
CA THR A 87 -5.65 7.14 -11.55
C THR A 87 -5.09 7.83 -10.32
N LEU A 88 -4.93 7.12 -9.20
CA LEU A 88 -4.47 7.71 -7.94
C LEU A 88 -2.97 8.08 -7.97
N THR A 89 -2.13 7.23 -8.56
CA THR A 89 -0.68 7.37 -8.47
C THR A 89 -0.03 8.08 -9.66
N LEU A 90 -0.72 8.22 -10.80
CA LEU A 90 -0.15 8.75 -12.03
C LEU A 90 -0.89 10.00 -12.56
N SER A 91 -2.22 9.99 -12.62
CA SER A 91 -2.99 10.98 -13.38
C SER A 91 -3.84 11.96 -12.56
N SER A 92 -4.32 11.59 -11.36
CA SER A 92 -5.17 12.46 -10.53
C SER A 92 -4.46 13.72 -10.01
N GLY A 93 -3.16 13.61 -9.72
CA GLY A 93 -2.43 14.65 -8.99
C GLY A 93 -2.81 14.73 -7.50
N LEU A 94 -3.39 13.66 -6.94
CA LEU A 94 -3.78 13.52 -5.54
C LEU A 94 -2.56 13.41 -4.63
N GLY A 95 -1.82 14.51 -4.45
CA GLY A 95 -0.65 14.54 -3.59
C GLY A 95 0.45 15.45 -4.08
N VAL A 96 1.63 15.26 -3.48
CA VAL A 96 2.87 15.90 -3.92
C VAL A 96 3.46 15.07 -5.06
N HIS A 97 3.94 15.74 -6.11
CA HIS A 97 4.41 15.05 -7.30
C HIS A 97 5.84 14.51 -7.17
N LEU A 98 6.10 13.41 -7.88
CA LEU A 98 7.37 12.65 -7.93
C LEU A 98 8.55 13.49 -8.39
N LEU A 99 8.34 14.53 -9.19
CA LEU A 99 9.35 15.54 -9.55
C LEU A 99 10.08 16.10 -8.31
N PHE A 100 9.41 16.16 -7.16
CA PHE A 100 9.98 16.64 -5.89
C PHE A 100 10.55 15.52 -5.00
N GLY A 101 10.66 14.30 -5.54
CA GLY A 101 11.22 13.14 -4.86
C GLY A 101 12.70 13.32 -4.48
N PRO A 102 13.16 12.70 -3.37
CA PRO A 102 14.55 12.78 -2.93
C PRO A 102 15.58 12.50 -4.03
N ASN A 103 15.37 11.48 -4.88
CA ASN A 103 16.29 11.10 -5.94
C ASN A 103 16.45 12.21 -6.99
N PHE A 104 15.37 12.87 -7.40
CA PHE A 104 15.42 13.98 -8.36
C PHE A 104 16.09 15.21 -7.77
N ARG A 105 15.84 15.50 -6.49
CA ARG A 105 16.49 16.62 -5.79
C ARG A 105 18.00 16.41 -5.63
N ASP A 106 18.42 15.18 -5.35
CA ASP A 106 19.84 14.83 -5.28
C ASP A 106 20.49 14.89 -6.66
N ALA A 107 19.83 14.31 -7.68
CA ALA A 107 20.32 14.32 -9.05
C ALA A 107 20.43 15.75 -9.62
N ALA A 108 19.51 16.66 -9.27
CA ALA A 108 19.56 18.07 -9.66
C ALA A 108 20.78 18.82 -9.10
N LYS A 109 21.29 18.39 -7.94
CA LYS A 109 22.46 18.97 -7.28
C LYS A 109 23.78 18.26 -7.65
N ALA A 110 23.70 17.11 -8.32
CA ALA A 110 24.87 16.29 -8.62
C ALA A 110 25.76 16.94 -9.70
N PRO A 111 27.08 16.71 -9.68
CA PRO A 111 27.96 17.11 -10.77
C PRO A 111 27.49 16.51 -12.11
N GLY A 112 27.35 17.35 -13.14
CA GLY A 112 26.88 16.92 -14.45
C GLY A 112 25.36 16.78 -14.58
N ALA A 113 24.59 17.26 -13.59
CA ALA A 113 23.15 17.39 -13.73
C ALA A 113 22.78 18.19 -14.99
N PRO A 114 21.64 17.87 -15.64
CA PRO A 114 21.08 18.72 -16.69
C PRO A 114 21.02 20.19 -16.25
N LYS A 115 21.29 21.09 -17.20
CA LYS A 115 21.17 22.54 -16.97
C LYS A 115 19.70 22.95 -17.13
N ASP A 116 19.30 24.01 -16.42
CA ASP A 116 18.04 24.73 -16.65
C ASP A 116 18.04 25.28 -18.09
N ALA A 117 17.44 24.53 -19.00
CA ALA A 117 17.49 24.77 -20.44
C ALA A 117 16.38 25.74 -20.87
N ASN A 118 15.23 25.67 -20.20
CA ASN A 118 14.09 26.55 -20.44
C ASN A 118 14.17 27.88 -19.66
N LYS A 119 15.20 28.05 -18.80
CA LYS A 119 15.46 29.25 -17.98
C LYS A 119 14.31 29.56 -17.03
N ASN A 120 13.66 28.52 -16.51
CA ASN A 120 12.50 28.65 -15.66
C ASN A 120 12.90 28.91 -14.18
N GLY A 121 14.19 28.82 -13.85
CA GLY A 121 14.76 29.07 -12.52
C GLY A 121 15.16 27.81 -11.75
N THR A 122 14.95 26.62 -12.31
CA THR A 122 15.33 25.33 -11.73
C THR A 122 15.71 24.34 -12.83
N ASN A 123 16.47 23.29 -12.51
CA ASN A 123 16.79 22.19 -13.45
C ASN A 123 16.04 20.89 -13.13
N LEU A 124 15.06 20.93 -12.24
CA LEU A 124 14.36 19.74 -11.74
C LEU A 124 13.59 19.04 -12.86
N ASP A 125 12.95 19.79 -13.75
CA ASP A 125 12.22 19.25 -14.88
C ASP A 125 13.13 18.62 -15.91
N GLU A 126 14.30 19.20 -16.22
CA GLU A 126 15.25 18.54 -17.11
C GLU A 126 15.84 17.26 -16.50
N VAL A 127 16.08 17.24 -15.19
CA VAL A 127 16.52 16.03 -14.46
C VAL A 127 15.44 14.95 -14.53
N TYR A 128 14.18 15.33 -14.30
CA TYR A 128 13.05 14.44 -14.34
C TYR A 128 12.79 13.90 -15.76
N ASP A 129 12.83 14.75 -16.77
CA ASP A 129 12.64 14.39 -18.18
C ASP A 129 13.75 13.46 -18.67
N ALA A 130 15.01 13.73 -18.29
CA ALA A 130 16.13 12.84 -18.59
C ALA A 130 15.93 11.44 -17.96
N TRP A 131 15.40 11.39 -16.74
CA TRP A 131 15.10 10.14 -16.06
C TRP A 131 13.90 9.41 -16.69
N MET A 132 12.81 10.12 -17.02
CA MET A 132 11.66 9.54 -17.72
C MET A 132 12.07 9.00 -19.08
N ALA A 133 12.95 9.68 -19.81
CA ALA A 133 13.52 9.18 -21.06
C ALA A 133 14.36 7.91 -20.85
N LYS A 134 15.15 7.84 -19.76
CA LYS A 134 15.91 6.63 -19.39
C LYS A 134 14.98 5.44 -19.12
N ILE A 135 13.92 5.66 -18.32
CA ILE A 135 12.94 4.62 -18.00
C ILE A 135 12.16 4.19 -19.26
N ALA A 136 11.70 5.14 -20.08
CA ALA A 136 10.99 4.83 -21.33
C ALA A 136 11.85 4.03 -22.30
N LYS A 137 13.15 4.36 -22.40
CA LYS A 137 14.11 3.56 -23.16
C LYS A 137 14.28 2.15 -22.59
N ALA A 138 14.29 2.01 -21.26
CA ALA A 138 14.38 0.70 -20.62
C ALA A 138 13.15 -0.15 -20.94
N SER A 139 11.95 0.42 -20.84
CA SER A 139 10.69 -0.28 -21.14
C SER A 139 10.41 -0.49 -22.64
N GLY A 140 11.13 0.20 -23.52
CA GLY A 140 10.85 0.20 -24.96
C GLY A 140 9.62 1.02 -25.35
N ALA A 141 9.12 1.89 -24.47
CA ALA A 141 7.93 2.72 -24.69
C ALA A 141 8.29 4.16 -25.03
N THR A 142 7.29 4.93 -25.43
CA THR A 142 7.37 6.39 -25.48
C THR A 142 7.07 6.98 -24.10
N PRO A 143 7.77 8.06 -23.68
CA PRO A 143 7.45 8.77 -22.45
C PRO A 143 5.99 9.25 -22.42
N LEU A 144 5.38 9.20 -21.23
CA LEU A 144 4.01 9.67 -21.03
C LEU A 144 3.97 11.20 -20.95
N LYS A 145 3.25 11.84 -21.86
CA LYS A 145 3.11 13.30 -21.90
C LYS A 145 2.35 13.83 -20.68
N GLY A 146 2.89 14.86 -20.03
CA GLY A 146 2.26 15.51 -18.86
C GLY A 146 2.17 14.62 -17.61
N ALA A 147 2.94 13.53 -17.57
CA ALA A 147 3.00 12.63 -16.45
C ALA A 147 3.83 13.22 -15.30
N TRP A 148 3.14 13.63 -14.24
CA TRP A 148 3.71 13.84 -12.92
C TRP A 148 3.07 12.80 -11.98
N PRO A 149 3.71 11.64 -11.77
CA PRO A 149 3.28 10.67 -10.79
C PRO A 149 3.29 11.27 -9.39
N THR A 150 2.56 10.66 -8.47
CA THR A 150 2.48 11.07 -7.07
C THR A 150 3.65 10.47 -6.27
N LEU A 151 4.36 11.32 -5.54
CA LEU A 151 5.37 10.97 -4.55
C LEU A 151 4.73 10.47 -3.24
N VAL A 152 3.84 11.31 -2.69
CA VAL A 152 3.11 11.04 -1.45
C VAL A 152 1.68 11.51 -1.63
N GLU A 153 0.75 10.58 -1.39
CA GLU A 153 -0.67 10.76 -1.63
C GLU A 153 -1.33 11.56 -0.50
N TYR A 154 -2.26 12.42 -0.89
CA TYR A 154 -3.14 13.09 0.06
C TYR A 154 -4.23 12.15 0.57
N ALA A 155 -4.72 12.41 1.78
CA ALA A 155 -5.66 11.53 2.46
C ALA A 155 -6.97 11.36 1.68
N LYS A 156 -7.44 12.45 1.04
CA LYS A 156 -8.70 12.50 0.29
C LYS A 156 -8.65 13.55 -0.82
N GLY A 157 -9.50 13.38 -1.84
CA GLY A 157 -9.69 14.39 -2.87
C GLY A 157 -11.04 14.25 -3.58
N ASN A 158 -11.40 15.29 -4.33
CA ASN A 158 -12.57 15.25 -5.19
C ASN A 158 -12.17 14.77 -6.59
N PRO A 159 -12.79 13.69 -7.14
CA PRO A 159 -12.42 13.15 -8.44
C PRO A 159 -12.86 14.00 -9.64
N ALA A 160 -13.51 15.14 -9.42
CA ALA A 160 -13.86 16.08 -10.48
C ALA A 160 -12.59 16.64 -11.13
N TYR A 161 -12.50 16.53 -12.46
CA TYR A 161 -11.43 17.14 -13.24
C TYR A 161 -11.45 18.67 -13.10
N ALA A 162 -10.27 19.27 -13.07
CA ALA A 162 -10.12 20.72 -13.02
C ALA A 162 -10.59 21.42 -14.33
N ARG A 163 -10.77 20.65 -15.40
CA ARG A 163 -11.19 21.12 -16.73
C ARG A 163 -11.98 20.03 -17.46
N GLU A 164 -12.66 20.42 -18.55
CA GLU A 164 -13.26 19.46 -19.48
C GLU A 164 -12.18 18.57 -20.10
N VAL A 165 -12.46 17.27 -20.20
CA VAL A 165 -11.54 16.26 -20.72
C VAL A 165 -12.12 15.69 -22.02
N ASP A 166 -11.32 15.72 -23.08
CA ASP A 166 -11.62 15.00 -24.31
C ASP A 166 -11.16 13.54 -24.20
N LEU A 167 -12.09 12.67 -23.80
CA LEU A 167 -11.85 11.24 -23.66
C LEU A 167 -11.68 10.50 -25.00
N LEU A 168 -11.98 11.16 -26.14
CA LEU A 168 -11.80 10.58 -27.47
C LEU A 168 -10.40 10.84 -28.05
N ASN A 169 -9.66 11.78 -27.45
CA ASN A 169 -8.28 12.05 -27.85
C ASN A 169 -7.36 10.89 -27.43
N ARG A 170 -6.81 10.18 -28.42
CA ARG A 170 -5.88 9.07 -28.20
C ARG A 170 -4.48 9.51 -27.75
N ASP A 171 -4.13 10.78 -27.97
CA ASP A 171 -2.86 11.40 -27.55
C ASP A 171 -3.09 12.28 -26.30
N ILE A 172 -3.80 11.74 -25.32
CA ILE A 172 -4.18 12.49 -24.13
C ILE A 172 -2.95 12.91 -23.32
N ASP A 173 -2.87 14.20 -23.02
CA ASP A 173 -1.90 14.74 -22.09
C ASP A 173 -2.37 14.42 -20.67
N LEU A 174 -1.58 13.69 -19.87
CA LEU A 174 -2.01 13.26 -18.53
C LEU A 174 -2.18 14.43 -17.57
N SER A 175 -1.65 15.62 -17.87
CA SER A 175 -1.97 16.84 -17.12
C SER A 175 -3.43 17.26 -17.29
N SER A 176 -4.14 16.76 -18.30
CA SER A 176 -5.57 17.02 -18.49
C SER A 176 -6.48 16.25 -17.56
N LEU A 177 -5.98 15.13 -17.02
CA LEU A 177 -6.71 14.24 -16.12
C LEU A 177 -6.60 14.63 -14.64
N ARG A 178 -6.00 15.79 -14.33
CA ARG A 178 -5.81 16.25 -12.96
C ARG A 178 -7.14 16.61 -12.33
N TRP A 179 -7.31 16.15 -11.09
CA TRP A 179 -8.43 16.52 -10.25
C TRP A 179 -8.29 17.97 -9.76
N ASP A 180 -9.40 18.53 -9.32
CA ASP A 180 -9.44 19.87 -8.73
C ASP A 180 -8.61 19.93 -7.44
N ARG A 181 -7.39 20.48 -7.54
CA ARG A 181 -6.43 20.58 -6.44
C ARG A 181 -6.93 21.43 -5.28
N ALA A 182 -7.86 22.36 -5.52
CA ALA A 182 -8.46 23.18 -4.46
C ALA A 182 -9.39 22.37 -3.55
N LYS A 183 -9.83 21.18 -3.99
CA LYS A 183 -10.75 20.28 -3.28
C LYS A 183 -10.06 19.04 -2.70
N MET A 184 -8.75 19.10 -2.50
CA MET A 184 -7.97 18.03 -1.87
C MET A 184 -7.75 18.30 -0.38
N ASP A 185 -7.87 17.26 0.45
CA ASP A 185 -7.42 17.28 1.83
C ASP A 185 -5.89 17.16 1.83
N LYS A 186 -5.19 18.30 1.93
CA LYS A 186 -3.72 18.39 1.93
C LYS A 186 -3.10 17.89 3.24
N SER A 187 -3.49 16.70 3.66
CA SER A 187 -2.89 15.94 4.74
C SER A 187 -2.36 14.62 4.22
N LEU A 188 -1.20 14.22 4.73
CA LEU A 188 -0.67 12.87 4.58
C LEU A 188 -1.21 12.03 5.74
N SER A 189 -1.62 10.81 5.43
CA SER A 189 -1.99 9.80 6.43
C SER A 189 -1.03 8.62 6.30
N SER A 190 -0.45 8.18 7.42
CA SER A 190 0.47 7.04 7.42
C SER A 190 -0.14 5.77 6.84
N LEU A 191 -1.44 5.54 7.07
CA LEU A 191 -2.18 4.44 6.47
C LEU A 191 -2.24 4.54 4.95
N VAL A 192 -2.52 5.74 4.42
CA VAL A 192 -2.57 6.00 2.97
C VAL A 192 -1.19 5.80 2.35
N LEU A 193 -0.15 6.33 2.98
CA LEU A 193 1.23 6.20 2.49
C LEU A 193 1.67 4.73 2.44
N GLY A 194 1.36 3.95 3.47
CA GLY A 194 1.64 2.51 3.51
C GLY A 194 0.91 1.73 2.42
N ARG A 195 -0.40 1.96 2.27
CA ARG A 195 -1.21 1.32 1.22
C ARG A 195 -0.78 1.72 -0.18
N ALA A 196 -0.41 2.98 -0.39
CA ALA A 196 0.06 3.45 -1.68
C ALA A 196 1.43 2.88 -2.03
N LEU A 197 2.36 2.83 -1.07
CA LEU A 197 3.66 2.16 -1.24
C LEU A 197 3.46 0.70 -1.62
N TYR A 198 2.61 0.00 -0.88
CA TYR A 198 2.25 -1.39 -1.13
C TYR A 198 1.66 -1.59 -2.54
N LEU A 199 0.65 -0.81 -2.92
CA LEU A 199 -0.01 -0.89 -4.24
C LEU A 199 0.96 -0.61 -5.38
N GLN A 200 1.81 0.41 -5.25
CA GLN A 200 2.81 0.76 -6.27
C GLN A 200 3.78 -0.40 -6.50
N VAL A 201 4.22 -1.08 -5.45
CA VAL A 201 5.17 -2.19 -5.60
C VAL A 201 4.50 -3.42 -6.21
N ILE A 202 3.31 -3.82 -5.76
CA ILE A 202 2.66 -5.03 -6.31
C ILE A 202 2.19 -4.85 -7.75
N THR A 203 1.72 -3.66 -8.11
CA THR A 203 1.32 -3.40 -9.51
C THR A 203 2.54 -3.33 -10.40
N ALA A 204 3.68 -2.80 -9.90
CA ALA A 204 4.95 -2.93 -10.59
C ALA A 204 5.39 -4.39 -10.71
N GLU A 205 5.28 -5.18 -9.65
CA GLU A 205 5.61 -6.60 -9.62
C GLU A 205 4.91 -7.32 -10.77
N GLY A 206 3.57 -7.24 -10.89
CA GLY A 206 2.88 -7.98 -11.95
C GLY A 206 2.99 -7.37 -13.35
N ARG A 207 3.17 -6.03 -13.47
CA ARG A 207 3.51 -5.40 -14.76
C ARG A 207 4.87 -5.84 -15.28
N LEU A 208 5.79 -6.12 -14.35
CA LEU A 208 7.15 -6.55 -14.64
C LEU A 208 7.31 -8.07 -14.55
N SER A 209 6.40 -8.84 -13.95
CA SER A 209 6.57 -10.30 -13.72
C SER A 209 6.52 -11.12 -15.00
N ARG A 210 5.86 -10.62 -16.04
CA ARG A 210 5.75 -11.29 -17.36
C ARG A 210 7.01 -11.12 -18.23
N LEU A 211 8.16 -11.05 -17.55
CA LEU A 211 9.52 -10.85 -18.02
C LEU A 211 10.18 -12.12 -18.63
N GLN A 212 9.42 -13.15 -18.98
CA GLN A 212 9.98 -14.49 -19.23
C GLN A 212 10.25 -14.87 -20.69
N ASP A 213 10.00 -14.03 -21.70
CA ASP A 213 10.25 -14.44 -23.10
C ASP A 213 11.12 -13.49 -23.92
N GLN A 214 12.20 -14.07 -24.46
CA GLN A 214 12.79 -13.74 -25.76
C GLN A 214 13.55 -12.41 -25.90
N GLY A 215 14.47 -12.10 -24.98
CA GLY A 215 15.49 -11.07 -25.23
C GLY A 215 14.94 -9.65 -25.44
N ARG A 216 13.68 -9.40 -25.06
CA ARG A 216 13.02 -8.10 -25.07
C ARG A 216 12.71 -7.66 -23.65
N ARG A 217 13.00 -6.38 -23.41
CA ARG A 217 13.12 -5.74 -22.09
C ARG A 217 11.75 -5.36 -21.54
N HIS A 218 11.52 -5.82 -20.31
CA HIS A 218 10.52 -5.40 -19.30
C HIS A 218 9.04 -5.42 -19.74
N GLY A 219 8.21 -6.24 -19.08
CA GLY A 219 6.73 -6.30 -19.17
C GLY A 219 6.10 -6.91 -20.44
N LEU A 220 4.79 -7.18 -20.40
CA LEU A 220 4.00 -7.73 -21.53
C LEU A 220 4.02 -6.86 -22.77
N VAL A 221 3.84 -5.57 -22.54
CA VAL A 221 3.82 -4.52 -23.55
C VAL A 221 4.61 -3.35 -22.99
N PRO A 222 5.34 -2.61 -23.85
CA PRO A 222 6.19 -1.52 -23.40
C PRO A 222 5.49 -0.49 -22.48
N ALA A 223 4.22 -0.21 -22.73
CA ALA A 223 3.44 0.75 -21.94
C ALA A 223 3.24 0.29 -20.48
N GLU A 224 2.93 -0.98 -20.24
CA GLU A 224 2.79 -1.52 -18.87
C GLU A 224 4.13 -1.56 -18.15
N ALA A 225 5.20 -1.86 -18.87
CA ALA A 225 6.54 -1.82 -18.32
C ALA A 225 6.98 -0.42 -17.91
N LEU A 226 6.65 0.59 -18.73
CA LEU A 226 6.87 2.00 -18.39
C LEU A 226 6.15 2.36 -17.09
N ARG A 227 4.87 1.99 -16.97
CA ARG A 227 4.06 2.22 -15.75
C ARG A 227 4.65 1.50 -14.54
N GLY A 228 5.08 0.24 -14.70
CA GLY A 228 5.72 -0.52 -13.62
C GLY A 228 7.03 0.11 -13.13
N LEU A 229 7.89 0.56 -14.05
CA LEU A 229 9.14 1.24 -13.69
C LEU A 229 8.89 2.61 -13.03
N ILE A 230 7.87 3.35 -13.47
CA ILE A 230 7.43 4.60 -12.82
C ILE A 230 6.95 4.31 -11.38
N SER A 231 6.12 3.28 -11.19
CA SER A 231 5.65 2.87 -9.86
C SER A 231 6.80 2.48 -8.93
N LEU A 232 7.82 1.78 -9.43
CA LEU A 232 9.03 1.47 -8.64
C LEU A 232 9.82 2.72 -8.26
N GLN A 233 9.96 3.69 -9.17
CA GLN A 233 10.60 4.96 -8.84
C GLN A 233 9.83 5.71 -7.75
N ALA A 234 8.50 5.78 -7.87
CA ALA A 234 7.64 6.42 -6.88
C ALA A 234 7.73 5.73 -5.51
N ALA A 235 7.69 4.40 -5.48
CA ALA A 235 7.85 3.61 -4.25
C ALA A 235 9.21 3.86 -3.58
N TRP A 236 10.30 3.90 -4.36
CA TRP A 236 11.64 4.17 -3.84
C TRP A 236 11.77 5.59 -3.27
N ASP A 237 11.33 6.62 -4.01
CA ASP A 237 11.35 7.99 -3.50
C ASP A 237 10.44 8.19 -2.29
N LYS A 238 9.30 7.49 -2.23
CA LYS A 238 8.39 7.49 -1.07
C LYS A 238 9.06 6.88 0.16
N ALA A 239 9.75 5.74 0.00
CA ALA A 239 10.51 5.13 1.09
C ALA A 239 11.61 6.05 1.62
N ARG A 240 12.33 6.74 0.72
CA ARG A 240 13.30 7.78 1.11
C ARG A 240 12.62 8.95 1.82
N PHE A 241 11.50 9.42 1.31
CA PHE A 241 10.76 10.55 1.89
C PHE A 241 10.27 10.24 3.31
N LEU A 242 9.80 9.01 3.57
CA LEU A 242 9.45 8.54 4.91
C LEU A 242 10.63 8.66 5.88
N LEU A 243 11.80 8.14 5.49
CA LEU A 243 13.02 8.16 6.33
C LEU A 243 13.62 9.56 6.50
N GLU A 244 13.62 10.38 5.45
CA GLU A 244 14.36 11.65 5.42
C GLU A 244 13.54 12.85 5.91
N ARG A 245 12.21 12.75 5.89
CA ARG A 245 11.33 13.90 6.14
C ARG A 245 10.18 13.64 7.10
N LEU A 246 9.70 12.40 7.26
CA LEU A 246 8.48 12.13 8.03
C LEU A 246 8.73 11.47 9.38
N ALA A 247 9.99 11.23 9.76
CA ALA A 247 10.34 10.70 11.08
C ALA A 247 10.14 11.79 12.14
N TYR A 248 9.37 11.50 13.19
CA TYR A 248 8.98 12.45 14.23
C TYR A 248 9.58 12.07 15.59
N ASP A 249 10.31 12.99 16.20
CA ASP A 249 11.00 12.79 17.50
C ASP A 249 10.15 13.18 18.73
N GLY A 250 8.84 13.36 18.55
CA GLY A 250 7.95 13.92 19.57
C GLY A 250 7.92 15.44 19.61
N ARG A 251 8.69 16.13 18.76
CA ARG A 251 8.73 17.60 18.67
C ARG A 251 8.74 18.12 17.24
N LYS A 252 9.51 17.50 16.35
CA LYS A 252 9.67 17.93 14.97
C LYS A 252 9.82 16.74 14.02
N LEU A 253 9.43 16.97 12.77
CA LEU A 253 9.70 16.07 11.66
C LEU A 253 11.16 16.24 11.20
N GLY A 254 11.78 15.15 10.76
CA GLY A 254 13.16 15.15 10.31
C GLY A 254 13.62 13.79 9.78
N PRO A 255 14.93 13.69 9.51
CA PRO A 255 15.53 12.44 9.05
C PRO A 255 15.77 11.47 10.20
N VAL A 256 15.68 10.18 9.92
CA VAL A 256 16.17 9.08 10.77
C VAL A 256 17.21 8.26 10.01
N ASP A 257 18.30 7.89 10.68
CA ASP A 257 19.25 6.91 10.17
C ASP A 257 18.90 5.52 10.72
N PRO A 258 18.31 4.63 9.91
CA PRO A 258 17.87 3.32 10.37
C PRO A 258 19.03 2.38 10.76
N ASP A 259 20.28 2.69 10.41
CA ASP A 259 21.43 1.87 10.80
C ASP A 259 21.90 2.19 12.24
N THR A 260 21.52 3.35 12.78
CA THR A 260 21.89 3.78 14.14
C THR A 260 20.70 4.00 15.08
N TYR A 261 19.48 3.87 14.55
CA TYR A 261 18.25 4.06 15.30
C TYR A 261 18.07 3.00 16.41
N ASP A 262 17.75 3.49 17.61
CA ASP A 262 17.44 2.70 18.79
C ASP A 262 16.33 3.42 19.58
N PRO A 263 15.10 2.89 19.61
CA PRO A 263 13.98 3.56 20.29
C PRO A 263 14.22 3.74 21.79
N ALA A 264 15.09 2.93 22.41
CA ALA A 264 15.43 3.08 23.83
C ALA A 264 16.31 4.32 24.11
N LYS A 265 17.02 4.84 23.09
CA LYS A 265 17.85 6.05 23.20
C LYS A 265 17.14 7.33 22.77
N GLY A 266 15.98 7.19 22.13
CA GLY A 266 15.16 8.30 21.66
C GLY A 266 14.18 7.79 20.63
N LEU A 267 12.90 7.72 21.01
CA LEU A 267 11.84 7.27 20.12
C LEU A 267 11.66 8.25 18.96
N VAL A 268 11.67 7.71 17.74
CA VAL A 268 11.33 8.44 16.52
C VAL A 268 10.35 7.57 15.75
N TYR A 269 9.26 8.12 15.22
CA TYR A 269 8.24 7.32 14.53
C TYR A 269 7.55 8.09 13.42
N ILE A 270 6.80 7.44 12.54
CA ILE A 270 5.94 8.15 11.58
C ILE A 270 4.57 8.43 12.24
N PRO A 271 4.17 9.71 12.42
CA PRO A 271 2.91 10.05 13.06
C PRO A 271 1.70 9.80 12.13
N ASP A 272 0.50 9.69 12.68
CA ASP A 272 -0.68 9.28 11.91
C ASP A 272 -1.08 10.30 10.84
N ARG A 273 -1.04 11.60 11.16
CA ARG A 273 -1.40 12.67 10.22
C ARG A 273 -0.43 13.84 10.20
N ILE A 274 -0.07 14.26 8.98
CA ILE A 274 0.82 15.39 8.73
C ILE A 274 0.13 16.35 7.76
N ARG A 275 -0.02 17.61 8.13
CA ARG A 275 -0.52 18.68 7.24
C ARG A 275 0.58 19.13 6.29
N VAL A 276 0.20 19.33 5.03
CA VAL A 276 1.07 19.86 3.98
C VAL A 276 0.64 21.26 3.61
N THR A 277 1.56 22.22 3.72
CA THR A 277 1.42 23.53 3.09
C THR A 277 2.15 23.50 1.76
N GLU A 278 1.42 23.78 0.68
CA GLU A 278 2.00 23.90 -0.65
C GLU A 278 2.41 25.35 -0.90
N GLY A 279 3.62 25.52 -1.43
CA GLY A 279 4.10 26.82 -1.90
C GLY A 279 3.66 27.09 -3.35
N ALA A 280 4.03 28.25 -3.86
CA ALA A 280 3.94 28.53 -5.29
C ALA A 280 4.76 27.49 -6.10
N PRO A 281 4.34 27.16 -7.33
CA PRO A 281 5.18 26.41 -8.25
C PRO A 281 6.57 27.05 -8.35
N PRO A 282 7.65 26.25 -8.30
CA PRO A 282 9.00 26.79 -8.35
C PRO A 282 9.33 27.44 -9.71
N ALA A 283 8.59 27.08 -10.75
CA ALA A 283 8.69 27.68 -12.07
C ALA A 283 7.37 27.53 -12.86
N PRO A 284 7.15 28.35 -13.91
CA PRO A 284 5.98 28.23 -14.77
C PRO A 284 5.84 26.83 -15.38
N GLY A 285 4.64 26.26 -15.28
CA GLY A 285 4.34 24.94 -15.83
C GLY A 285 4.72 23.77 -14.93
N LEU A 286 5.31 24.00 -13.75
CA LEU A 286 5.57 22.95 -12.76
C LEU A 286 4.43 22.84 -11.73
N PRO A 287 4.25 21.67 -11.10
CA PRO A 287 3.29 21.54 -10.02
C PRO A 287 3.74 22.27 -8.74
N PRO A 288 2.82 22.55 -7.79
CA PRO A 288 3.16 23.10 -6.47
C PRO A 288 4.11 22.18 -5.69
N ALA A 289 5.10 22.77 -5.02
CA ALA A 289 6.03 22.09 -4.14
C ALA A 289 5.57 22.15 -2.67
N ILE A 290 6.14 21.29 -1.81
CA ILE A 290 5.96 21.40 -0.36
C ILE A 290 6.72 22.62 0.16
N GLU A 291 6.00 23.55 0.78
CA GLU A 291 6.57 24.66 1.54
C GLU A 291 6.87 24.23 2.98
N SER A 292 5.90 23.61 3.67
CA SER A 292 6.07 23.11 5.03
C SER A 292 5.29 21.82 5.31
N LEU A 293 5.74 21.10 6.36
CA LEU A 293 5.11 19.91 6.91
C LEU A 293 4.91 20.13 8.41
N GLU A 294 3.71 19.84 8.90
CA GLU A 294 3.35 20.02 10.31
C GLU A 294 2.61 18.77 10.81
N VAL A 295 2.98 18.27 11.99
CA VAL A 295 2.27 17.13 12.59
C VAL A 295 0.89 17.58 13.07
N ALA A 296 -0.16 16.99 12.51
CA ALA A 296 -1.54 17.30 12.82
C ALA A 296 -2.15 16.28 13.81
N ASP A 297 -1.66 15.05 13.79
CA ASP A 297 -1.96 14.00 14.76
C ASP A 297 -0.68 13.21 15.01
N ASP A 298 -0.16 13.30 16.24
CA ASP A 298 1.09 12.67 16.65
C ASP A 298 0.89 11.24 17.17
N ALA A 299 -0.32 10.68 17.08
CA ALA A 299 -0.54 9.28 17.38
C ALA A 299 0.22 8.36 16.42
N SER A 300 0.53 7.16 16.88
CA SER A 300 0.84 6.02 16.01
C SER A 300 -0.31 5.03 16.08
N THR A 301 -0.80 4.59 14.92
CA THR A 301 -1.83 3.55 14.80
C THR A 301 -1.22 2.25 14.27
N LEU A 302 -1.57 1.13 14.90
CA LEU A 302 -1.03 -0.19 14.58
C LEU A 302 -1.28 -0.57 13.12
N SER A 303 -2.48 -0.26 12.61
CA SER A 303 -2.84 -0.53 11.21
C SER A 303 -2.00 0.30 10.24
N ALA A 304 -1.76 1.59 10.51
CA ALA A 304 -0.91 2.41 9.65
C ALA A 304 0.54 1.91 9.63
N GLN A 305 1.12 1.59 10.79
CA GLN A 305 2.48 1.06 10.87
C GLN A 305 2.60 -0.31 10.20
N ALA A 306 1.59 -1.18 10.35
CA ALA A 306 1.55 -2.47 9.67
C ALA A 306 1.51 -2.32 8.15
N GLU A 307 0.72 -1.40 7.61
CA GLU A 307 0.64 -1.16 6.15
C GLU A 307 1.92 -0.50 5.60
N LEU A 308 2.55 0.41 6.35
CA LEU A 308 3.87 0.95 6.02
C LEU A 308 4.93 -0.16 5.97
N LEU A 309 4.96 -1.03 6.98
CA LEU A 309 5.89 -2.16 7.03
C LEU A 309 5.67 -3.08 5.83
N ARG A 310 4.41 -3.34 5.48
CA ARG A 310 4.06 -4.19 4.34
C ARG A 310 4.54 -3.61 3.01
N GLY A 311 4.30 -2.33 2.75
CA GLY A 311 4.82 -1.66 1.57
C GLY A 311 6.35 -1.66 1.50
N ALA A 312 7.02 -1.45 2.64
CA ALA A 312 8.48 -1.48 2.72
C ALA A 312 9.06 -2.88 2.48
N LEU A 313 8.40 -3.93 3.00
CA LEU A 313 8.78 -5.32 2.77
C LEU A 313 8.70 -5.72 1.30
N GLU A 314 7.63 -5.33 0.60
CA GLU A 314 7.51 -5.60 -0.82
C GLU A 314 8.62 -4.92 -1.62
N LEU A 315 8.90 -3.64 -1.33
CA LEU A 315 9.98 -2.93 -2.01
C LEU A 315 11.34 -3.57 -1.73
N TYR A 316 11.59 -3.97 -0.47
CA TYR A 316 12.81 -4.67 -0.08
C TYR A 316 12.94 -6.00 -0.82
N TRP A 317 11.85 -6.75 -0.94
CA TRP A 317 11.80 -8.04 -1.59
C TRP A 317 12.04 -7.96 -3.11
N ILE A 318 11.32 -7.10 -3.83
CA ILE A 318 11.48 -6.98 -5.28
C ILE A 318 12.87 -6.48 -5.67
N SER A 319 13.49 -5.64 -4.82
CA SER A 319 14.83 -5.11 -5.03
C SER A 319 15.95 -5.99 -4.47
N SER A 320 15.63 -7.15 -3.90
CA SER A 320 16.60 -8.03 -3.27
C SER A 320 17.57 -8.66 -4.29
N PRO A 321 18.89 -8.66 -4.01
CA PRO A 321 19.86 -9.33 -4.89
C PRO A 321 19.69 -10.86 -4.87
N VAL A 322 18.95 -11.42 -3.91
CA VAL A 322 18.64 -12.85 -3.80
C VAL A 322 17.19 -13.17 -4.21
N ASN A 323 16.48 -12.22 -4.83
CA ASN A 323 15.17 -12.49 -5.40
C ASN A 323 15.30 -13.63 -6.44
N PRO A 324 14.48 -14.70 -6.43
CA PRO A 324 14.63 -15.85 -7.32
C PRO A 324 14.37 -15.50 -8.78
N LEU A 325 13.59 -14.45 -9.06
CA LEU A 325 13.31 -14.00 -10.41
C LEU A 325 14.49 -13.15 -10.93
N GLU A 326 15.23 -13.70 -11.89
CA GLU A 326 16.37 -13.02 -12.53
C GLU A 326 16.00 -11.65 -13.07
N ALA A 327 14.80 -11.56 -13.63
CA ALA A 327 14.34 -10.35 -14.27
C ALA A 327 14.10 -9.20 -13.27
N TYR A 328 13.80 -9.50 -12.00
CA TYR A 328 13.79 -8.49 -10.94
C TYR A 328 15.20 -8.10 -10.52
N ARG A 329 16.12 -9.06 -10.38
CA ARG A 329 17.54 -8.76 -10.09
C ARG A 329 18.13 -7.82 -11.14
N ALA A 330 17.81 -8.04 -12.42
CA ALA A 330 18.27 -7.23 -13.55
C ALA A 330 17.78 -5.78 -13.51
N LEU A 331 16.70 -5.44 -12.79
CA LEU A 331 16.27 -4.05 -12.62
C LEU A 331 17.23 -3.25 -11.72
N PHE A 332 17.95 -3.94 -10.84
CA PHE A 332 18.80 -3.38 -9.79
C PHE A 332 20.25 -3.86 -9.91
N ASP A 333 20.77 -3.94 -11.15
CA ASP A 333 22.16 -4.26 -11.48
C ASP A 333 23.01 -3.00 -11.79
N GLY A 334 22.39 -1.82 -11.74
CA GLY A 334 23.00 -0.54 -12.12
C GLY A 334 22.23 0.21 -13.22
N SER A 335 21.33 -0.45 -13.96
CA SER A 335 20.45 0.22 -14.91
C SER A 335 19.12 -0.52 -15.16
N PRO A 336 17.94 0.12 -14.95
CA PRO A 336 17.76 1.55 -14.77
C PRO A 336 18.02 2.03 -13.35
N PHE A 337 17.85 1.19 -12.33
CA PHE A 337 18.05 1.56 -10.93
C PHE A 337 19.48 1.25 -10.45
N PRO A 338 19.96 1.92 -9.38
CA PRO A 338 21.24 1.59 -8.77
C PRO A 338 21.34 0.13 -8.36
N ALA A 339 22.55 -0.40 -8.36
CA ALA A 339 22.80 -1.77 -7.91
C ALA A 339 22.33 -1.96 -6.45
N ALA A 340 21.76 -3.13 -6.14
CA ALA A 340 21.10 -3.39 -4.87
C ALA A 340 21.99 -3.14 -3.63
N ASP A 341 23.31 -3.36 -3.75
CA ASP A 341 24.29 -3.16 -2.67
C ASP A 341 24.69 -1.69 -2.45
N LYS A 342 24.37 -0.79 -3.39
CA LYS A 342 24.78 0.61 -3.31
C LYS A 342 24.04 1.36 -2.21
N LYS A 343 24.74 2.29 -1.55
CA LYS A 343 24.12 3.24 -0.63
C LYS A 343 22.97 3.97 -1.33
N ASN A 344 21.85 4.12 -0.62
CA ASN A 344 20.60 4.70 -1.11
C ASN A 344 19.92 3.93 -2.25
N SER A 345 20.37 2.72 -2.63
CA SER A 345 19.63 1.87 -3.57
C SER A 345 18.20 1.60 -3.06
N PRO A 346 17.27 1.21 -3.94
CA PRO A 346 15.94 0.77 -3.53
C PRO A 346 15.97 -0.27 -2.40
N ASN A 347 16.88 -1.26 -2.51
CA ASN A 347 17.02 -2.31 -1.51
C ASN A 347 17.55 -1.81 -0.16
N ARG A 348 18.62 -1.02 -0.17
CA ARG A 348 19.19 -0.46 1.08
C ARG A 348 18.19 0.47 1.77
N THR A 349 17.49 1.29 1.00
CA THR A 349 16.44 2.21 1.51
C THR A 349 15.31 1.41 2.15
N ALA A 350 14.75 0.44 1.43
CA ALA A 350 13.64 -0.36 1.91
C ALA A 350 14.03 -1.20 3.12
N GLY A 351 15.23 -1.81 3.13
CA GLY A 351 15.73 -2.56 4.28
C GLY A 351 15.92 -1.68 5.52
N GLY A 352 16.36 -0.43 5.34
CA GLY A 352 16.41 0.57 6.40
C GLY A 352 15.02 0.91 6.95
N LEU A 353 14.07 1.18 6.06
CA LEU A 353 12.68 1.47 6.44
C LEU A 353 12.02 0.29 7.16
N VAL A 354 12.25 -0.96 6.72
CA VAL A 354 11.77 -2.17 7.40
C VAL A 354 12.31 -2.26 8.84
N ARG A 355 13.61 -2.03 9.05
CA ARG A 355 14.21 -2.03 10.40
C ARG A 355 13.62 -0.95 11.30
N PHE A 356 13.49 0.26 10.77
CA PHE A 356 12.90 1.40 11.47
C PHE A 356 11.46 1.10 11.91
N LEU A 357 10.59 0.67 10.98
CA LEU A 357 9.19 0.39 11.26
C LEU A 357 8.99 -0.81 12.21
N LEU A 358 9.82 -1.85 12.11
CA LEU A 358 9.75 -2.98 13.05
C LEU A 358 10.14 -2.56 14.47
N ALA A 359 11.18 -1.74 14.62
CA ALA A 359 11.60 -1.22 15.90
C ALA A 359 10.50 -0.34 16.54
N ASP A 360 9.82 0.48 15.74
CA ASP A 360 8.70 1.30 16.20
C ASP A 360 7.49 0.47 16.61
N LEU A 361 7.12 -0.54 15.80
CA LEU A 361 6.03 -1.46 16.13
C LEU A 361 6.26 -2.14 17.49
N GLU A 362 7.48 -2.60 17.74
CA GLU A 362 7.85 -3.21 19.01
C GLU A 362 7.81 -2.21 20.16
N ALA A 363 8.41 -1.03 19.99
CA ALA A 363 8.52 -0.04 21.06
C ALA A 363 7.19 0.63 21.41
N MET A 364 6.31 0.82 20.41
CA MET A 364 5.09 1.60 20.57
C MET A 364 3.83 0.76 20.75
N HIS A 365 3.77 -0.43 20.15
CA HIS A 365 2.52 -1.19 20.07
C HIS A 365 2.57 -2.56 20.73
N TYR A 366 3.74 -3.21 20.81
CA TYR A 366 3.85 -4.53 21.41
C TYR A 366 3.90 -4.46 22.94
N LEU A 367 3.04 -5.24 23.60
CA LEU A 367 3.04 -5.41 25.05
C LEU A 367 3.50 -6.84 25.39
N PRO A 368 4.77 -7.05 25.79
CA PRO A 368 5.33 -8.39 25.97
C PRO A 368 4.63 -9.23 27.04
N LYS A 369 4.14 -8.59 28.12
CA LYS A 369 3.50 -9.29 29.24
C LYS A 369 2.15 -9.91 28.86
N PRO A 370 1.18 -9.17 28.30
CA PRO A 370 -0.03 -9.78 27.76
C PRO A 370 0.24 -10.53 26.44
N GLY A 371 1.38 -10.30 25.78
CA GLY A 371 1.74 -10.97 24.54
C GLY A 371 0.92 -10.48 23.34
N THR A 372 0.54 -9.20 23.31
CA THR A 372 -0.33 -8.66 22.26
C THR A 372 0.05 -7.26 21.82
N PHE A 373 -0.38 -6.87 20.63
CA PHE A 373 -0.28 -5.52 20.10
C PHE A 373 -1.53 -4.70 20.41
N VAL A 374 -1.37 -3.39 20.64
CA VAL A 374 -2.47 -2.44 20.86
C VAL A 374 -2.61 -1.44 19.72
N ASP A 375 -3.83 -0.97 19.48
CA ASP A 375 -4.16 -0.18 18.30
C ASP A 375 -3.49 1.20 18.26
N LEU A 376 -3.42 1.86 19.41
CA LEU A 376 -3.00 3.26 19.51
C LEU A 376 -1.78 3.38 20.41
N SER A 377 -0.85 4.25 20.06
CA SER A 377 0.26 4.64 20.93
C SER A 377 0.52 6.14 20.81
N LEU A 378 0.66 6.83 21.95
CA LEU A 378 0.97 8.26 21.99
C LEU A 378 2.39 8.45 22.52
N ALA A 379 3.32 8.87 21.66
CA ALA A 379 4.73 9.07 22.02
C ALA A 379 5.33 7.92 22.85
N GLY A 380 5.11 6.67 22.41
CA GLY A 380 5.63 5.47 23.07
C GLY A 380 4.86 5.05 24.32
N LYS A 381 3.67 5.61 24.56
CA LYS A 381 2.73 5.16 25.59
C LYS A 381 1.65 4.32 24.92
N PRO A 382 1.77 2.98 24.94
CA PRO A 382 0.80 2.11 24.29
C PRO A 382 -0.55 2.24 24.99
N GLY A 383 -1.61 2.23 24.19
CA GLY A 383 -2.98 2.15 24.66
C GLY A 383 -3.30 0.81 25.33
N ARG A 384 -4.59 0.57 25.57
CA ARG A 384 -5.07 -0.66 26.24
C ARG A 384 -6.09 -1.44 25.42
N THR A 385 -6.41 -0.96 24.23
CA THR A 385 -7.40 -1.53 23.34
C THR A 385 -6.74 -2.09 22.10
N LEU A 386 -7.25 -3.21 21.62
CA LEU A 386 -6.91 -3.78 20.33
C LEU A 386 -8.17 -4.19 19.58
N THR A 387 -8.17 -3.97 18.27
CA THR A 387 -9.23 -4.43 17.35
C THR A 387 -8.72 -5.61 16.56
N ILE A 388 -9.62 -6.54 16.23
CA ILE A 388 -9.23 -7.72 15.45
C ILE A 388 -8.72 -7.36 14.06
N THR A 389 -9.22 -6.26 13.47
CA THR A 389 -8.75 -5.74 12.17
C THR A 389 -7.31 -5.27 12.22
N SER A 390 -6.91 -4.52 13.26
CA SER A 390 -5.53 -4.07 13.42
C SER A 390 -4.59 -5.23 13.78
N ALA A 391 -5.06 -6.18 14.59
CA ALA A 391 -4.34 -7.40 14.90
C ALA A 391 -4.09 -8.26 13.65
N ALA A 392 -5.07 -8.40 12.76
CA ALA A 392 -4.92 -9.08 11.49
C ALA A 392 -3.90 -8.39 10.57
N ALA A 393 -3.97 -7.05 10.46
CA ALA A 393 -3.05 -6.27 9.66
C ALA A 393 -1.59 -6.46 10.10
N VAL A 394 -1.31 -6.37 11.41
CA VAL A 394 0.06 -6.58 11.91
C VAL A 394 0.51 -8.04 11.76
N LEU A 395 -0.36 -9.02 12.01
CA LEU A 395 0.00 -10.44 11.82
C LEU A 395 0.32 -10.76 10.37
N ARG A 396 -0.41 -10.19 9.41
CA ARG A 396 -0.10 -10.28 7.98
C ARG A 396 1.28 -9.69 7.69
N ALA A 397 1.56 -8.47 8.16
CA ALA A 397 2.85 -7.82 7.93
C ALA A 397 4.03 -8.60 8.56
N LEU A 398 3.86 -9.15 9.77
CA LEU A 398 4.89 -9.95 10.44
C LEU A 398 5.08 -11.33 9.78
N ALA A 399 4.02 -11.96 9.26
CA ALA A 399 4.14 -13.20 8.50
C ALA A 399 4.93 -12.97 7.20
N GLU A 400 4.68 -11.87 6.49
CA GLU A 400 5.46 -11.46 5.31
C GLU A 400 6.92 -11.11 5.68
N PHE A 401 7.14 -10.47 6.83
CA PHE A 401 8.48 -10.20 7.34
C PHE A 401 9.28 -11.50 7.54
N LEU A 402 8.67 -12.52 8.15
CA LEU A 402 9.33 -13.81 8.40
C LEU A 402 9.70 -14.54 7.11
N ASP A 403 8.85 -14.46 6.08
CA ASP A 403 9.14 -15.01 4.73
C ASP A 403 10.36 -14.32 4.10
N VAL A 404 10.40 -12.98 4.18
CA VAL A 404 11.47 -12.16 3.60
C VAL A 404 12.80 -12.27 4.34
N THR A 405 12.77 -12.50 5.66
CA THR A 405 13.97 -12.52 6.53
C THR A 405 14.44 -13.92 6.90
N ALA A 406 13.85 -14.98 6.31
CA ALA A 406 14.16 -16.37 6.62
C ALA A 406 13.94 -16.74 8.10
N GLY A 407 12.86 -16.25 8.70
CA GLY A 407 12.36 -16.74 9.99
C GLY A 407 13.03 -16.13 11.22
N ASP A 408 13.13 -14.80 11.30
CA ASP A 408 13.57 -14.09 12.51
C ASP A 408 12.87 -14.62 13.78
N GLN A 409 13.67 -15.14 14.73
CA GLN A 409 13.13 -15.83 15.90
C GLN A 409 12.41 -14.91 16.89
N LYS A 410 12.78 -13.63 16.93
CA LYS A 410 12.13 -12.65 17.80
C LYS A 410 10.74 -12.35 17.26
N VAL A 411 10.63 -12.07 15.97
CA VAL A 411 9.34 -11.82 15.32
C VAL A 411 8.45 -13.06 15.36
N LYS A 412 9.03 -14.27 15.19
CA LYS A 412 8.28 -15.53 15.31
C LYS A 412 7.60 -15.67 16.68
N LYS A 413 8.29 -15.30 17.77
CA LYS A 413 7.71 -15.29 19.12
C LYS A 413 6.61 -14.25 19.29
N MET A 414 6.75 -13.07 18.68
CA MET A 414 5.71 -12.03 18.72
C MET A 414 4.44 -12.50 18.01
N VAL A 415 4.58 -13.12 16.83
CA VAL A 415 3.46 -13.72 16.08
C VAL A 415 2.78 -14.80 16.90
N GLN A 416 3.55 -15.72 17.50
CA GLN A 416 3.01 -16.77 18.36
C GLN A 416 2.28 -16.21 19.59
N ALA A 417 2.84 -15.21 20.26
CA ALA A 417 2.21 -14.57 21.41
C ALA A 417 0.86 -13.91 21.02
N GLN A 418 0.85 -13.15 19.92
CA GLN A 418 -0.36 -12.50 19.43
C GLN A 418 -1.42 -13.53 19.02
N GLY A 419 -1.04 -14.58 18.27
CA GLY A 419 -1.96 -15.65 17.88
C GLY A 419 -2.60 -16.35 19.08
N ASN A 420 -1.79 -16.68 20.09
CA ASN A 420 -2.27 -17.28 21.33
C ASN A 420 -3.23 -16.35 22.09
N PHE A 421 -2.91 -15.05 22.16
CA PHE A 421 -3.79 -14.04 22.77
C PHE A 421 -5.15 -14.01 22.07
N LEU A 422 -5.17 -13.97 20.74
CA LEU A 422 -6.41 -13.96 19.96
C LEU A 422 -7.27 -15.21 20.21
N LEU A 423 -6.66 -16.41 20.21
CA LEU A 423 -7.38 -17.65 20.49
C LEU A 423 -7.96 -17.69 21.91
N ALA A 424 -7.25 -17.14 22.89
CA ALA A 424 -7.68 -17.15 24.28
C ALA A 424 -8.77 -16.11 24.60
N HIS A 425 -8.79 -14.98 23.89
CA HIS A 425 -9.55 -13.81 24.31
C HIS A 425 -10.53 -13.24 23.28
N LEU A 426 -10.31 -13.48 21.99
CA LEU A 426 -11.08 -12.85 20.91
C LEU A 426 -12.09 -13.80 20.26
N LEU A 427 -12.11 -15.08 20.63
CA LEU A 427 -13.19 -16.01 20.27
C LEU A 427 -14.20 -16.10 21.41
N ASP A 428 -15.46 -15.85 21.11
CA ASP A 428 -16.58 -16.07 22.03
C ASP A 428 -16.71 -17.57 22.35
N PRO A 429 -16.56 -17.99 23.62
CA PRO A 429 -16.67 -19.39 24.01
C PRO A 429 -18.06 -20.01 23.72
N GLY A 430 -19.12 -19.19 23.69
CA GLY A 430 -20.48 -19.66 23.45
C GLY A 430 -20.79 -19.88 21.97
N THR A 431 -20.35 -18.97 21.10
CA THR A 431 -20.66 -19.03 19.65
C THR A 431 -19.51 -19.53 18.78
N GLY A 432 -18.27 -19.44 19.26
CA GLY A 432 -17.05 -19.64 18.48
C GLY A 432 -16.80 -18.57 17.43
N LEU A 433 -17.51 -17.44 17.49
CA LEU A 433 -17.32 -16.29 16.59
C LEU A 433 -16.39 -15.26 17.25
N ALA A 434 -15.75 -14.44 16.43
CA ALA A 434 -14.82 -13.42 16.88
C ALA A 434 -15.54 -12.18 17.42
N PHE A 435 -15.02 -11.65 18.54
CA PHE A 435 -15.33 -10.30 19.03
C PHE A 435 -14.71 -9.23 18.11
N ASP A 436 -15.17 -7.97 18.23
CA ASP A 436 -14.63 -6.85 17.45
C ASP A 436 -13.25 -6.41 17.96
N GLY A 437 -12.97 -6.65 19.23
CA GLY A 437 -11.72 -6.25 19.88
C GLY A 437 -11.64 -6.71 21.33
N TYR A 438 -10.64 -6.19 22.03
CA TYR A 438 -10.41 -6.46 23.45
C TYR A 438 -9.79 -5.23 24.12
N ASP A 439 -10.30 -4.90 25.29
CA ASP A 439 -9.73 -3.92 26.21
C ASP A 439 -9.05 -4.69 27.34
N LEU A 440 -7.76 -4.43 27.57
CA LEU A 440 -6.94 -5.17 28.53
C LEU A 440 -7.42 -5.03 29.99
N ASP A 441 -8.29 -4.06 30.29
CA ASP A 441 -8.89 -3.87 31.61
C ASP A 441 -10.35 -4.35 31.68
N LYS A 442 -11.09 -4.26 30.57
CA LYS A 442 -12.54 -4.51 30.54
C LYS A 442 -12.94 -5.82 29.89
N GLY A 443 -12.04 -6.46 29.15
CA GLY A 443 -12.33 -7.69 28.41
C GLY A 443 -12.79 -7.45 26.97
N PRO A 444 -13.52 -8.41 26.38
CA PRO A 444 -13.94 -8.35 24.98
C PRO A 444 -14.78 -7.12 24.64
N LEU A 445 -14.55 -6.54 23.47
CA LEU A 445 -15.29 -5.42 22.91
C LEU A 445 -16.22 -5.89 21.80
N GLY A 446 -17.39 -5.26 21.70
CA GLY A 446 -18.41 -5.59 20.70
C GLY A 446 -19.64 -6.28 21.34
N GLY A 447 -20.32 -7.11 20.57
CA GLY A 447 -21.53 -7.83 21.04
C GLY A 447 -22.51 -8.20 19.91
N THR A 448 -22.37 -7.59 18.74
CA THR A 448 -23.02 -8.03 17.50
C THR A 448 -21.95 -8.62 16.59
N ASN A 449 -22.03 -9.92 16.28
CA ASN A 449 -21.05 -10.58 15.41
C ASN A 449 -21.08 -9.92 14.02
N ARG A 450 -20.01 -9.21 13.66
CA ARG A 450 -19.83 -8.53 12.37
C ARG A 450 -19.00 -9.39 11.43
N LEU A 451 -19.35 -9.40 10.16
CA LEU A 451 -18.61 -10.14 9.13
C LEU A 451 -17.14 -9.70 9.06
N VAL A 452 -16.89 -8.38 9.13
CA VAL A 452 -15.53 -7.81 9.09
C VAL A 452 -14.63 -8.38 10.20
N SER A 453 -15.16 -8.55 11.40
CA SER A 453 -14.43 -9.10 12.55
C SER A 453 -14.11 -10.58 12.36
N GLN A 454 -15.03 -11.33 11.73
CA GLN A 454 -14.80 -12.74 11.42
C GLN A 454 -13.73 -12.92 10.34
N LEU A 455 -13.81 -12.12 9.27
CA LEU A 455 -12.83 -12.14 8.19
C LEU A 455 -11.44 -11.74 8.69
N ALA A 456 -11.36 -10.70 9.52
CA ALA A 456 -10.10 -10.29 10.14
C ALA A 456 -9.54 -11.39 11.06
N MET A 457 -10.36 -12.05 11.88
CA MET A 457 -9.89 -13.19 12.68
C MET A 457 -9.40 -14.34 11.79
N LEU A 458 -10.11 -14.63 10.70
CA LEU A 458 -9.70 -15.67 9.75
C LEU A 458 -8.35 -15.35 9.12
N GLU A 459 -8.14 -14.11 8.66
CA GLU A 459 -6.86 -13.61 8.14
C GLU A 459 -5.75 -13.67 9.19
N ALA A 460 -6.03 -13.27 10.43
CA ALA A 460 -5.09 -13.33 11.55
C ALA A 460 -4.62 -14.78 11.81
N LEU A 461 -5.55 -15.73 11.87
CA LEU A 461 -5.25 -17.15 12.10
C LEU A 461 -4.47 -17.76 10.93
N LEU A 462 -4.83 -17.46 9.69
CA LEU A 462 -4.09 -17.92 8.52
C LEU A 462 -2.67 -17.32 8.47
N SER A 463 -2.50 -16.06 8.85
CA SER A 463 -1.19 -15.43 8.96
C SER A 463 -0.33 -16.09 10.05
N CYS A 464 -0.93 -16.46 11.19
CA CYS A 464 -0.24 -17.24 12.23
C CYS A 464 0.17 -18.63 11.71
N TYR A 465 -0.73 -19.35 11.03
CA TYR A 465 -0.42 -20.65 10.44
C TYR A 465 0.72 -20.55 9.43
N GLN A 466 0.68 -19.56 8.54
CA GLN A 466 1.73 -19.33 7.55
C GLN A 466 3.10 -19.06 8.20
N ALA A 467 3.13 -18.28 9.27
CA ALA A 467 4.36 -17.90 9.95
C ALA A 467 4.94 -19.01 10.85
N LEU A 468 4.08 -19.85 11.42
CA LEU A 468 4.44 -20.77 12.50
C LEU A 468 4.36 -22.24 12.10
N GLU A 469 3.60 -22.55 11.05
CA GLU A 469 3.23 -23.91 10.62
C GLU A 469 2.52 -24.71 11.72
N ASP A 470 1.93 -24.03 12.71
CA ASP A 470 1.21 -24.67 13.81
C ASP A 470 -0.24 -24.97 13.39
N PRO A 471 -0.63 -26.26 13.31
CA PRO A 471 -1.93 -26.68 12.80
C PRO A 471 -3.12 -26.21 13.66
N VAL A 472 -2.89 -25.77 14.90
CA VAL A 472 -3.96 -25.22 15.76
C VAL A 472 -4.60 -24.00 15.10
N TYR A 473 -3.80 -23.13 14.48
CA TYR A 473 -4.33 -21.92 13.84
C TYR A 473 -5.16 -22.25 12.60
N LEU A 474 -4.70 -23.18 11.76
CA LEU A 474 -5.46 -23.62 10.58
C LEU A 474 -6.78 -24.30 10.97
N ALA A 475 -6.74 -25.19 11.97
CA ALA A 475 -7.95 -25.87 12.45
C ALA A 475 -8.99 -24.86 12.97
N ARG A 476 -8.55 -23.81 13.67
CA ARG A 476 -9.43 -22.74 14.16
C ARG A 476 -9.95 -21.86 13.04
N ALA A 477 -9.14 -21.55 12.02
CA ALA A 477 -9.57 -20.83 10.83
C ALA A 477 -10.69 -21.58 10.07
N LEU A 478 -10.53 -22.89 9.86
CA LEU A 478 -11.52 -23.72 9.18
C LEU A 478 -12.84 -23.85 9.96
N ASP A 479 -12.77 -23.99 11.28
CA ASP A 479 -13.96 -23.99 12.15
C ASP A 479 -14.69 -22.64 12.08
N LEU A 480 -13.95 -21.52 12.15
CA LEU A 480 -14.52 -20.19 12.03
C LEU A 480 -15.19 -19.98 10.67
N SER A 481 -14.54 -20.35 9.56
CA SER A 481 -15.12 -20.26 8.21
C SER A 481 -16.45 -21.02 8.11
N THR A 482 -16.51 -22.22 8.69
CA THR A 482 -17.74 -23.03 8.73
C THR A 482 -18.86 -22.33 9.51
N ARG A 483 -18.53 -21.69 10.64
CA ARG A 483 -19.50 -20.92 11.43
C ARG A 483 -19.96 -19.67 10.71
N MET A 484 -19.05 -19.00 10.00
CA MET A 484 -19.34 -17.83 9.20
C MET A 484 -20.35 -18.15 8.10
N GLU A 485 -20.13 -19.23 7.34
CA GLU A 485 -21.05 -19.67 6.31
C GLU A 485 -22.44 -19.93 6.91
N LYS A 486 -22.53 -20.69 8.01
CA LYS A 486 -23.80 -20.97 8.68
C LYS A 486 -24.53 -19.70 9.17
N LYS A 487 -23.80 -18.66 9.58
CA LYS A 487 -24.37 -17.49 10.24
C LYS A 487 -24.64 -16.31 9.29
N PHE A 488 -23.78 -16.10 8.30
CA PHE A 488 -23.81 -14.91 7.45
C PHE A 488 -24.26 -15.21 6.02
N TRP A 489 -24.19 -16.44 5.52
CA TRP A 489 -24.56 -16.76 4.14
C TRP A 489 -26.09 -16.69 3.92
N VAL A 490 -26.50 -15.93 2.91
CA VAL A 490 -27.88 -15.86 2.44
C VAL A 490 -27.98 -16.62 1.13
N LYS A 491 -28.40 -17.89 1.21
CA LYS A 491 -28.44 -18.81 0.07
C LYS A 491 -29.18 -18.25 -1.15
N ASP A 492 -30.32 -17.61 -0.93
CA ASP A 492 -31.17 -17.11 -2.02
C ASP A 492 -30.55 -15.93 -2.77
N LEU A 493 -29.77 -15.11 -2.05
CA LEU A 493 -29.10 -13.93 -2.59
C LEU A 493 -27.65 -14.19 -3.01
N LYS A 494 -27.11 -15.36 -2.66
CA LYS A 494 -25.71 -15.75 -2.88
C LYS A 494 -24.72 -14.70 -2.37
N LEU A 495 -24.99 -14.13 -1.19
CA LEU A 495 -24.16 -13.11 -0.55
C LEU A 495 -24.05 -13.31 0.97
N LEU A 496 -23.05 -12.70 1.57
CA LEU A 496 -22.84 -12.67 3.02
C LEU A 496 -23.49 -11.41 3.62
N ARG A 497 -24.17 -11.56 4.75
CA ARG A 497 -24.65 -10.42 5.57
C ARG A 497 -23.47 -9.71 6.21
N THR A 498 -23.58 -8.40 6.42
CA THR A 498 -22.57 -7.64 7.17
C THR A 498 -22.69 -7.86 8.68
N ARG A 499 -23.90 -8.19 9.17
CA ARG A 499 -24.19 -8.50 10.57
C ARG A 499 -25.02 -9.77 10.69
N ALA A 500 -24.73 -10.57 11.71
CA ALA A 500 -25.36 -11.87 11.93
C ALA A 500 -26.88 -11.81 12.17
N ASP A 501 -27.39 -10.66 12.61
CA ASP A 501 -28.76 -10.40 13.03
C ASP A 501 -29.50 -9.39 12.12
N SER A 502 -28.88 -8.93 11.03
CA SER A 502 -29.45 -7.92 10.15
C SER A 502 -29.47 -8.35 8.68
N ASN A 503 -30.57 -8.05 7.99
CA ASN A 503 -30.69 -8.16 6.54
C ASN A 503 -30.30 -6.85 5.81
N LEU A 504 -29.82 -5.83 6.54
CA LEU A 504 -29.34 -4.61 5.91
C LEU A 504 -28.00 -4.89 5.22
N ILE A 505 -28.01 -4.78 3.89
CA ILE A 505 -26.80 -4.64 3.08
C ILE A 505 -26.42 -3.16 3.20
N THR A 506 -25.45 -2.83 4.06
CA THR A 506 -24.90 -1.49 4.25
C THR A 506 -23.52 -1.40 3.62
#